data_AF-A0A843EKB6-F1
#
_entry.id   AF-A0A843EKB6-F1
#
_cell.length_a   1.000
_cell.length_b   1.000
_cell.length_c   1.000
_cell.angle_alpha   90.00
_cell.angle_beta   90.00
_cell.angle_gamma   90.00
#
_symmetry.space_group_name_H-M   'P 1'
#
loop_
_entity.id
_entity.type
_entity.pdbx_description
1 polymer ?
#
loop_
_entity_poly.entity_id
_entity_poly.type
_entity_poly.pdbx_seq_one_letter_code
_entity_poly.pdbx_strand_id
1 'polypeptide(L)'
;MKITAIGADISKNDVSCSTTLVENIEKNLYKINELGASHVALTNVTGDDVVISAFVEDDLLENINEGIVNILKNCAESLGDLSGISDNADDAGEGISYAEAKFRDGFYPDAIILGFDTYGGEPFVADVANSAIKAARGMDNLTDVSDLIESKTRKIPGVGYVSSETDDPVVVATVENIESVGVIASAMIGAALGNKNTYLVERGTACNILPGSVIFSATALMNGNVIDLAVPFQNKTRILR
;
A
#
# COMPACT_ATOMS: atom_id res chain seq x y z
N MET A 1 17.25 -1.51 8.25
CA MET A 1 16.42 -1.29 7.05
C MET A 1 15.01 -1.83 7.22
N LYS A 2 14.02 -1.10 6.70
CA LYS A 2 12.60 -1.46 6.63
C LYS A 2 12.01 -1.01 5.29
N ILE A 3 10.81 -1.49 4.98
CA ILE A 3 9.95 -0.88 3.97
C ILE A 3 8.99 0.10 4.66
N THR A 4 8.77 1.24 4.04
CA THR A 4 7.64 2.15 4.31
C THR A 4 6.73 2.16 3.09
N ALA A 5 5.42 2.17 3.29
CA ALA A 5 4.42 2.32 2.24
C ALA A 5 3.36 3.31 2.68
N ILE A 6 3.03 4.26 1.80
CA ILE A 6 2.03 5.30 2.03
C ILE A 6 1.03 5.25 0.88
N GLY A 7 -0.24 5.03 1.23
CA GLY A 7 -1.38 5.07 0.32
C GLY A 7 -2.13 6.39 0.43
N ALA A 8 -2.72 6.87 -0.66
CA ALA A 8 -3.57 8.05 -0.64
C ALA A 8 -4.52 8.10 -1.85
N ASP A 9 -5.75 8.55 -1.62
CA ASP A 9 -6.58 9.15 -2.66
C ASP A 9 -6.22 10.64 -2.82
N ILE A 10 -5.66 10.93 -3.99
CA ILE A 10 -5.33 12.28 -4.47
C ILE A 10 -5.83 12.50 -5.90
N SER A 11 -6.72 11.62 -6.35
CA SER A 11 -7.42 11.73 -7.62
C SER A 11 -8.51 12.81 -7.52
N LYS A 12 -8.91 13.37 -8.65
CA LYS A 12 -10.13 14.21 -8.72
C LYS A 12 -11.38 13.40 -9.08
N ASN A 13 -11.22 12.09 -9.18
CA ASN A 13 -12.22 11.16 -9.69
C ASN A 13 -12.22 9.90 -8.83
N ASP A 14 -13.38 9.64 -8.23
CA ASP A 14 -13.70 8.59 -7.25
C ASP A 14 -13.74 7.16 -7.83
N VAL A 15 -13.03 6.91 -8.94
CA VAL A 15 -13.09 5.64 -9.69
C VAL A 15 -11.74 5.25 -10.27
N SER A 16 -10.92 6.21 -10.67
CA SER A 16 -9.64 5.89 -11.31
C SER A 16 -8.65 7.04 -11.26
N CYS A 17 -7.37 6.74 -11.02
CA CYS A 17 -6.29 7.69 -11.21
C CYS A 17 -6.14 8.08 -12.69
N SER A 18 -5.86 9.36 -12.96
CA SER A 18 -5.48 9.79 -14.31
C SER A 18 -4.07 9.30 -14.68
N THR A 19 -3.82 9.06 -15.97
CA THR A 19 -2.47 8.74 -16.46
C THR A 19 -1.47 9.86 -16.11
N THR A 20 -1.93 11.11 -16.13
CA THR A 20 -1.09 12.26 -15.77
C THR A 20 -0.68 12.25 -14.31
N LEU A 21 -1.59 11.91 -13.39
CA LEU A 21 -1.29 11.76 -11.97
C LEU A 21 -0.20 10.69 -11.76
N VAL A 22 -0.41 9.50 -12.32
CA VAL A 22 0.53 8.36 -12.24
C VAL A 22 1.90 8.73 -12.78
N GLU A 23 1.97 9.28 -14.00
CA GLU A 23 3.23 9.69 -14.61
C GLU A 23 3.95 10.79 -13.81
N ASN A 24 3.21 11.73 -13.24
CA ASN A 24 3.78 12.81 -12.44
C ASN A 24 4.41 12.26 -11.16
N ILE A 25 3.73 11.34 -10.48
CA ILE A 25 4.30 10.66 -9.31
C ILE A 25 5.60 9.96 -9.71
N GLU A 26 5.54 9.08 -10.73
CA GLU A 26 6.69 8.29 -11.20
C GLU A 26 7.89 9.17 -11.58
N LYS A 27 7.66 10.29 -12.28
CA LYS A 27 8.70 11.27 -12.64
C LYS A 27 9.34 11.97 -11.44
N ASN A 28 8.68 12.02 -10.28
CA ASN A 28 9.18 12.69 -9.09
C ASN A 28 9.82 11.74 -8.07
N LEU A 29 9.64 10.42 -8.21
CA LEU A 29 10.14 9.43 -7.26
C LEU A 29 11.66 9.48 -7.02
N TYR A 30 12.44 9.93 -8.01
CA TYR A 30 13.89 10.09 -7.85
C TYR A 30 14.29 10.97 -6.65
N LYS A 31 13.43 11.92 -6.26
CA LYS A 31 13.65 12.78 -5.09
C LYS A 31 13.72 11.99 -3.78
N ILE A 32 13.02 10.87 -3.69
CA ILE A 32 13.06 9.99 -2.51
C ILE A 32 14.39 9.23 -2.46
N ASN A 33 14.95 8.86 -3.61
CA ASN A 33 16.30 8.30 -3.67
C ASN A 33 17.36 9.34 -3.27
N GLU A 34 17.19 10.61 -3.66
CA GLU A 34 18.09 11.70 -3.23
C GLU A 34 18.05 11.94 -1.71
N LEU A 35 16.92 11.63 -1.05
CA LEU A 35 16.78 11.64 0.41
C LEU A 35 17.40 10.41 1.10
N GLY A 36 17.89 9.43 0.33
CA GLY A 36 18.63 8.28 0.83
C GLY A 36 17.85 6.95 0.86
N ALA A 37 16.64 6.88 0.30
CA ALA A 37 16.00 5.59 0.09
C ALA A 37 16.84 4.72 -0.85
N SER A 38 16.97 3.44 -0.52
CA SER A 38 17.68 2.49 -1.37
C SER A 38 16.92 2.24 -2.67
N HIS A 39 15.59 2.13 -2.57
CA HIS A 39 14.67 1.96 -3.68
C HIS A 39 13.35 2.62 -3.34
N VAL A 40 12.63 3.09 -4.35
CA VAL A 40 11.29 3.68 -4.24
C VAL A 40 10.50 3.37 -5.51
N ALA A 41 9.21 3.13 -5.36
CA ALA A 41 8.31 2.90 -6.48
C ALA A 41 6.88 3.32 -6.16
N LEU A 42 6.12 3.69 -7.20
CA LEU A 42 4.65 3.69 -7.17
C LEU A 42 4.19 2.24 -7.31
N THR A 43 4.03 1.55 -6.18
CA THR A 43 3.83 0.10 -6.14
C THR A 43 2.41 -0.28 -6.53
N ASN A 44 1.42 0.47 -6.08
CA ASN A 44 0.02 0.16 -6.31
C ASN A 44 -0.70 1.37 -6.91
N VAL A 45 -1.64 1.06 -7.80
CA VAL A 45 -2.65 1.97 -8.31
C VAL A 45 -3.92 1.12 -8.30
N THR A 46 -4.83 1.38 -7.37
CA THR A 46 -6.03 0.58 -7.12
C THR A 46 -7.21 1.53 -7.23
N GLY A 47 -8.01 1.42 -8.29
CA GLY A 47 -9.01 2.45 -8.60
C GLY A 47 -8.38 3.84 -8.62
N ASP A 48 -8.77 4.71 -7.70
CA ASP A 48 -8.27 6.07 -7.54
C ASP A 48 -7.19 6.27 -6.47
N ASP A 49 -6.90 5.23 -5.69
CA ASP A 49 -5.79 5.20 -4.76
C ASP A 49 -4.45 4.89 -5.39
N VAL A 50 -3.41 5.53 -4.86
CA VAL A 50 -2.01 5.26 -5.17
C VAL A 50 -1.24 4.86 -3.93
N VAL A 51 -0.27 3.94 -4.07
CA VAL A 51 0.67 3.60 -2.99
C VAL A 51 2.11 3.81 -3.44
N ILE A 52 2.85 4.65 -2.71
CA ILE A 52 4.30 4.80 -2.87
C ILE A 52 4.98 4.01 -1.76
N SER A 53 5.88 3.10 -2.15
CA SER A 53 6.68 2.32 -1.19
C SER A 53 8.16 2.57 -1.38
N ALA A 54 8.92 2.58 -0.28
CA ALA A 54 10.37 2.78 -0.29
C ALA A 54 11.09 1.87 0.71
N PHE A 55 12.30 1.44 0.34
CA PHE A 55 13.23 0.75 1.24
C PHE A 55 14.14 1.77 1.90
N VAL A 56 14.15 1.79 3.22
CA VAL A 56 14.71 2.89 4.01
C VAL A 56 15.44 2.39 5.25
N GLU A 57 16.52 3.07 5.62
CA GLU A 57 17.16 2.86 6.92
C GLU A 57 16.36 3.52 8.04
N ASP A 58 16.42 2.95 9.25
CA ASP A 58 15.54 3.37 10.34
C ASP A 58 15.70 4.85 10.72
N ASP A 59 16.91 5.41 10.57
CA ASP A 59 17.24 6.81 10.85
C ASP A 59 16.77 7.79 9.77
N LEU A 60 16.41 7.31 8.58
CA LEU A 60 15.91 8.12 7.47
C LEU A 60 14.38 8.09 7.33
N LEU A 61 13.69 7.26 8.12
CA LEU A 61 12.25 7.00 7.98
C LEU A 61 11.40 8.28 7.97
N GLU A 62 11.62 9.20 8.93
CA GLU A 62 10.84 10.43 9.03
C GLU A 62 11.00 11.30 7.77
N ASN A 63 12.25 11.52 7.34
CA ASN A 63 12.56 12.32 6.15
C ASN A 63 12.00 11.68 4.87
N ILE A 64 12.04 10.36 4.76
CA ILE A 64 11.50 9.64 3.59
C ILE A 64 9.98 9.70 3.56
N ASN A 65 9.31 9.48 4.68
CA ASN A 65 7.85 9.59 4.75
C ASN A 65 7.39 11.01 4.40
N GLU A 66 8.04 12.03 4.96
CA GLU A 66 7.77 13.43 4.62
C GLU A 66 7.99 13.69 3.11
N GLY A 67 9.08 13.18 2.55
CA GLY A 67 9.39 13.25 1.12
C GLY A 67 8.30 12.62 0.25
N ILE A 68 7.81 11.44 0.62
CA ILE A 68 6.72 10.74 -0.10
C ILE A 68 5.44 11.59 -0.06
N VAL A 69 5.05 12.08 1.11
CA VAL A 69 3.87 12.96 1.26
C VAL A 69 4.02 14.25 0.46
N ASN A 70 5.22 14.81 0.38
CA ASN A 70 5.50 15.98 -0.46
C ASN A 70 5.36 15.68 -1.96
N ILE A 71 5.73 14.48 -2.42
CA ILE A 71 5.46 14.07 -3.81
C ILE A 71 3.95 13.99 -4.05
N LEU A 72 3.21 13.32 -3.15
CA LEU A 72 1.75 13.19 -3.24
C LEU A 72 1.09 14.58 -3.30
N LYS A 73 1.42 15.49 -2.37
CA LYS A 73 0.93 16.88 -2.35
C LYS A 73 1.21 17.65 -3.64
N ASN A 74 2.40 17.47 -4.23
CA ASN A 74 2.78 18.18 -5.44
C ASN A 74 2.15 17.61 -6.72
N CYS A 75 1.75 16.34 -6.70
CA CYS A 75 1.15 15.65 -7.85
C CYS A 75 -0.39 15.59 -7.78
N ALA A 76 -0.96 15.81 -6.59
CA ALA A 76 -2.37 15.75 -6.28
C ALA A 76 -3.25 16.51 -7.29
N GLU A 77 -4.26 15.83 -7.81
CA GLU A 77 -5.34 16.46 -8.59
C GLU A 77 -6.43 17.02 -7.66
N SER A 78 -6.63 16.36 -6.52
CA SER A 78 -7.37 16.81 -5.34
C SER A 78 -6.50 16.58 -4.11
N LEU A 79 -6.65 17.41 -3.07
CA LEU A 79 -5.91 17.16 -1.83
C LEU A 79 -6.36 15.86 -1.16
N GLY A 80 -7.64 15.49 -1.29
CA GLY A 80 -8.19 14.24 -0.75
C GLY A 80 -7.69 13.94 0.66
N ASP A 81 -7.14 12.75 0.82
CA ASP A 81 -6.52 12.22 2.04
C ASP A 81 -5.44 13.11 2.67
N LEU A 82 -4.74 13.90 1.86
CA LEU A 82 -3.69 14.77 2.36
C LEU A 82 -4.25 15.87 3.27
N SER A 83 -5.56 16.14 3.19
CA SER A 83 -6.25 17.14 4.01
C SER A 83 -6.51 16.66 5.44
N GLY A 84 -6.55 15.35 5.68
CA GLY A 84 -6.75 14.78 7.01
C GLY A 84 -5.50 14.72 7.88
N ILE A 85 -4.33 14.98 7.30
CA ILE A 85 -3.06 15.01 8.03
C ILE A 85 -3.04 16.23 8.96
N SER A 86 -2.82 15.98 10.25
CA SER A 86 -2.73 17.03 11.27
C SER A 86 -1.50 16.90 12.16
N ASP A 87 -1.00 18.02 12.68
CA ASP A 87 0.03 18.04 13.73
C ASP A 87 -0.53 17.62 15.10
N ASN A 88 -1.85 17.62 15.26
CA ASN A 88 -2.57 17.27 16.48
C ASN A 88 -3.49 16.08 16.25
N ALA A 89 -3.46 15.11 17.17
CA ALA A 89 -4.27 13.90 17.12
C ALA A 89 -5.78 14.18 17.14
N ASP A 90 -6.22 15.23 17.85
CA ASP A 90 -7.64 15.58 18.00
C ASP A 90 -8.21 16.26 16.74
N ASP A 91 -7.35 16.81 15.89
CA ASP A 91 -7.72 17.53 14.68
C ASP A 91 -7.48 16.68 13.41
N ALA A 92 -7.02 15.44 13.58
CA ALA A 92 -6.79 14.52 12.46
C ALA A 92 -8.12 14.08 11.84
N GLY A 93 -8.18 14.03 10.51
CA GLY A 93 -9.34 13.57 9.74
C GLY A 93 -9.05 12.25 9.02
N GLU A 94 -9.94 11.84 8.13
CA GLU A 94 -9.68 10.85 7.08
C GLU A 94 -8.47 11.29 6.25
N GLY A 95 -7.44 10.45 6.22
CA GLY A 95 -6.22 10.78 5.50
C GLY A 95 -5.38 9.57 5.13
N ILE A 96 -4.14 9.83 4.73
CA ILE A 96 -3.27 8.83 4.09
C ILE A 96 -3.14 7.53 4.91
N SER A 97 -3.09 6.41 4.19
CA SER A 97 -2.77 5.12 4.80
C SER A 97 -1.26 4.92 4.89
N TYR A 98 -0.82 4.13 5.87
CA TYR A 98 0.60 3.93 6.16
C TYR A 98 0.87 2.51 6.63
N ALA A 99 1.97 1.91 6.18
CA ALA A 99 2.47 0.65 6.72
C ALA A 99 3.99 0.61 6.72
N GLU A 100 4.56 -0.14 7.66
CA GLU A 100 5.97 -0.47 7.67
C GLU A 100 6.18 -1.93 8.06
N ALA A 101 7.30 -2.50 7.60
CA ALA A 101 7.75 -3.84 7.99
C ALA A 101 9.28 -3.92 7.89
N LYS A 102 9.92 -4.66 8.79
CA LYS A 102 11.38 -4.75 8.87
C LYS A 102 11.95 -5.77 7.88
N PHE A 103 13.13 -5.46 7.34
CA PHE A 103 13.94 -6.46 6.64
C PHE A 103 14.87 -7.15 7.61
N ARG A 104 15.28 -8.37 7.26
CA ARG A 104 16.30 -9.10 8.00
C ARG A 104 17.65 -8.71 7.45
N ASP A 105 18.56 -8.36 8.35
CA ASP A 105 19.92 -8.02 7.98
C ASP A 105 20.60 -9.16 7.19
N GLY A 106 21.29 -8.79 6.12
CA GLY A 106 22.05 -9.72 5.27
C GLY A 106 21.25 -10.38 4.14
N PHE A 107 19.96 -10.06 3.98
CA PHE A 107 19.14 -10.50 2.84
C PHE A 107 18.87 -9.35 1.88
N TYR A 108 18.61 -9.67 0.61
CA TYR A 108 18.14 -8.68 -0.36
C TYR A 108 16.72 -8.24 0.00
N PRO A 109 16.39 -6.94 -0.09
CA PRO A 109 15.07 -6.46 0.26
C PRO A 109 14.06 -6.81 -0.84
N ASP A 110 13.21 -7.78 -0.56
CA ASP A 110 12.03 -8.14 -1.37
C ASP A 110 10.77 -7.96 -0.53
N ALA A 111 9.74 -7.33 -1.10
CA ALA A 111 8.49 -7.06 -0.38
C ALA A 111 7.25 -7.32 -1.24
N ILE A 112 6.16 -7.66 -0.56
CA ILE A 112 4.82 -7.75 -1.12
C ILE A 112 3.99 -6.62 -0.53
N ILE A 113 3.29 -5.88 -1.38
CA ILE A 113 2.48 -4.72 -1.02
C ILE A 113 1.06 -4.93 -1.55
N LEU A 114 0.07 -4.82 -0.67
CA LEU A 114 -1.34 -4.76 -1.04
C LEU A 114 -1.85 -3.35 -0.76
N GLY A 115 -2.42 -2.71 -1.79
CA GLY A 115 -3.14 -1.44 -1.66
C GLY A 115 -4.62 -1.68 -1.89
N PHE A 116 -5.44 -1.28 -0.92
CA PHE A 116 -6.90 -1.42 -0.94
C PHE A 116 -7.53 -0.09 -1.33
N ASP A 117 -8.72 -0.17 -1.92
CA ASP A 117 -9.62 0.94 -2.25
C ASP A 117 -11.04 0.44 -1.98
N THR A 118 -11.87 1.29 -1.39
CA THR A 118 -13.25 0.99 -1.05
C THR A 118 -14.27 1.76 -1.89
N TYR A 119 -15.35 1.06 -2.26
CA TYR A 119 -16.55 1.69 -2.80
C TYR A 119 -17.76 1.20 -2.02
N GLY A 120 -18.06 1.84 -0.89
CA GLY A 120 -19.05 1.38 0.09
C GLY A 120 -18.58 0.18 0.92
N GLY A 121 -17.27 -0.09 0.90
CA GLY A 121 -16.60 -1.23 1.56
C GLY A 121 -15.98 -0.91 2.91
N GLU A 122 -16.02 0.36 3.31
CA GLU A 122 -15.39 0.95 4.49
C GLU A 122 -15.70 0.16 5.78
N PRO A 123 -16.94 -0.35 6.01
CA PRO A 123 -17.25 -1.09 7.24
C PRO A 123 -16.50 -2.41 7.43
N PHE A 124 -15.86 -2.96 6.38
CA PHE A 124 -15.21 -4.28 6.46
C PHE A 124 -13.81 -4.36 5.83
N VAL A 125 -13.33 -3.32 5.15
CA VAL A 125 -12.00 -3.30 4.52
C VAL A 125 -10.85 -3.59 5.51
N ALA A 126 -10.94 -3.09 6.74
CA ALA A 126 -9.95 -3.38 7.79
C ALA A 126 -9.89 -4.88 8.12
N ASP A 127 -11.03 -5.59 8.10
CA ASP A 127 -11.07 -7.05 8.30
C ASP A 127 -10.42 -7.78 7.13
N VAL A 128 -10.62 -7.29 5.90
CA VAL A 128 -9.97 -7.82 4.69
C VAL A 128 -8.45 -7.67 4.79
N ALA A 129 -7.95 -6.46 5.05
CA ALA A 129 -6.53 -6.20 5.21
C ALA A 129 -5.91 -7.03 6.35
N ASN A 130 -6.60 -7.11 7.50
CA ASN A 130 -6.19 -7.93 8.63
C ASN A 130 -6.15 -9.43 8.32
N SER A 131 -7.03 -9.93 7.44
CA SER A 131 -6.99 -11.31 6.99
C SER A 131 -5.72 -11.61 6.20
N ALA A 132 -5.28 -10.69 5.34
CA ALA A 132 -4.03 -10.81 4.58
C ALA A 132 -2.81 -10.79 5.51
N ILE A 133 -2.77 -9.87 6.49
CA ILE A 133 -1.70 -9.79 7.50
C ILE A 133 -1.60 -11.10 8.29
N LYS A 134 -2.74 -11.62 8.77
CA LYS A 134 -2.80 -12.87 9.55
C LYS A 134 -2.37 -14.07 8.72
N ALA A 135 -2.66 -14.08 7.41
CA ALA A 135 -2.28 -15.18 6.52
C ALA A 135 -0.77 -15.22 6.26
N ALA A 136 -0.10 -14.07 6.14
CA ALA A 136 1.34 -14.00 6.01
C ALA A 136 2.05 -14.38 7.32
N ARG A 137 1.54 -13.91 8.46
CA ARG A 137 2.23 -13.97 9.75
C ARG A 137 2.65 -15.40 10.13
N GLY A 138 3.94 -15.59 10.33
CA GLY A 138 4.52 -16.87 10.74
C GLY A 138 4.77 -17.87 9.60
N MET A 139 4.58 -17.47 8.34
CA MET A 139 5.02 -18.26 7.20
C MET A 139 6.54 -18.33 7.12
N ASP A 140 7.06 -19.44 6.60
CA ASP A 140 8.49 -19.61 6.34
C ASP A 140 9.01 -18.53 5.38
N ASN A 141 10.22 -18.03 5.65
CA ASN A 141 10.92 -16.99 4.88
C ASN A 141 10.20 -15.63 4.82
N LEU A 142 9.16 -15.41 5.64
CA LEU A 142 8.68 -14.07 5.97
C LEU A 142 9.62 -13.50 7.06
N THR A 143 10.16 -12.29 6.83
CA THR A 143 10.83 -11.57 7.93
C THR A 143 9.80 -10.89 8.83
N ASP A 144 8.95 -10.06 8.23
CA ASP A 144 8.01 -9.21 8.96
C ASP A 144 6.78 -8.90 8.09
N VAL A 145 5.70 -8.46 8.74
CA VAL A 145 4.48 -8.00 8.09
C VAL A 145 3.92 -6.83 8.89
N SER A 146 3.26 -5.90 8.22
CA SER A 146 2.68 -4.72 8.85
C SER A 146 1.78 -5.08 10.04
N ASP A 147 1.69 -4.14 10.98
CA ASP A 147 0.77 -4.22 12.10
C ASP A 147 -0.69 -4.38 11.63
N LEU A 148 -1.51 -4.95 12.50
CA LEU A 148 -2.95 -5.05 12.24
C LEU A 148 -3.55 -3.65 12.11
N ILE A 149 -4.48 -3.52 11.17
CA ILE A 149 -5.28 -2.32 10.97
C ILE A 149 -6.25 -2.20 12.16
N GLU A 150 -6.16 -1.09 12.87
CA GLU A 150 -6.97 -0.76 14.04
C GLU A 150 -7.68 0.56 13.81
N SER A 151 -8.96 0.66 14.21
CA SER A 151 -9.73 1.91 14.14
C SER A 151 -9.29 2.85 15.27
N LYS A 152 -8.19 3.56 15.05
CA LYS A 152 -7.62 4.54 15.98
C LYS A 152 -6.83 5.61 15.23
N THR A 153 -6.72 6.79 15.83
CA THR A 153 -5.76 7.80 15.37
C THR A 153 -4.34 7.25 15.38
N ARG A 154 -3.60 7.50 14.30
CA ARG A 154 -2.25 6.99 14.09
C ARG A 154 -1.28 8.14 13.82
N LYS A 155 -0.13 8.11 14.51
CA LYS A 155 1.01 8.98 14.18
C LYS A 155 1.86 8.33 13.10
N ILE A 156 2.12 9.04 12.02
CA ILE A 156 3.02 8.67 10.94
C ILE A 156 4.35 9.42 11.16
N PRO A 157 5.49 8.71 11.32
CA PRO A 157 6.79 9.34 11.54
C PRO A 157 7.13 10.34 10.44
N GLY A 158 7.54 11.56 10.82
CA GLY A 158 7.88 12.65 9.90
C GLY A 158 6.70 13.35 9.21
N VAL A 159 5.45 12.91 9.43
CA VAL A 159 4.29 13.42 8.68
C VAL A 159 3.26 14.08 9.60
N GLY A 160 2.79 13.41 10.65
CA GLY A 160 1.71 13.91 11.49
C GLY A 160 0.77 12.80 11.96
N TYR A 161 -0.48 13.15 12.25
CA TYR A 161 -1.54 12.24 12.66
C TYR A 161 -2.61 12.12 11.57
N VAL A 162 -3.15 10.92 11.41
CA VAL A 162 -4.37 10.61 10.66
C VAL A 162 -5.36 9.92 11.59
N SER A 163 -6.66 10.08 11.36
CA SER A 163 -7.70 9.59 12.25
C SER A 163 -8.03 8.10 12.04
N SER A 164 -9.03 7.61 12.76
CA SER A 164 -9.63 6.30 12.54
C SER A 164 -10.57 6.22 11.32
N GLU A 165 -10.82 7.35 10.66
CA GLU A 165 -11.68 7.44 9.47
C GLU A 165 -10.96 7.02 8.19
N THR A 166 -9.62 6.95 8.18
CA THR A 166 -8.85 6.36 7.07
C THR A 166 -9.31 4.93 6.77
N ASP A 167 -9.80 4.71 5.56
CA ASP A 167 -10.53 3.53 5.14
C ASP A 167 -9.90 2.76 3.96
N ASP A 168 -8.82 3.26 3.36
CA ASP A 168 -8.06 2.57 2.31
C ASP A 168 -6.70 2.05 2.79
N PRO A 169 -6.67 0.91 3.52
CA PRO A 169 -5.45 0.42 4.15
C PRO A 169 -4.39 0.01 3.13
N VAL A 170 -3.14 0.05 3.57
CA VAL A 170 -2.00 -0.55 2.90
C VAL A 170 -1.39 -1.64 3.78
N VAL A 171 -1.01 -2.76 3.18
CA VAL A 171 -0.37 -3.89 3.86
C VAL A 171 0.97 -4.20 3.20
N VAL A 172 2.01 -4.38 4.00
CA VAL A 172 3.35 -4.74 3.51
C VAL A 172 3.88 -5.99 4.22
N ALA A 173 4.54 -6.87 3.48
CA ALA A 173 5.21 -8.07 3.98
C ALA A 173 6.62 -8.16 3.38
N THR A 174 7.63 -8.40 4.21
CA THR A 174 9.03 -8.52 3.78
C THR A 174 9.45 -9.99 3.71
N VAL A 175 10.18 -10.34 2.67
CA VAL A 175 10.50 -11.72 2.32
C VAL A 175 12.02 -11.91 2.28
N GLU A 176 12.50 -13.00 2.89
CA GLU A 176 13.94 -13.33 2.93
C GLU A 176 14.43 -13.97 1.63
N ASN A 177 13.57 -14.75 0.97
CA ASN A 177 13.92 -15.52 -0.22
C ASN A 177 12.89 -15.29 -1.34
N ILE A 178 13.38 -14.84 -2.50
CA ILE A 178 12.62 -14.65 -3.74
C ILE A 178 11.68 -15.81 -4.09
N GLU A 179 12.10 -17.06 -3.83
CA GLU A 179 11.28 -18.25 -4.11
C GLU A 179 10.00 -18.31 -3.26
N SER A 180 9.98 -17.63 -2.11
CA SER A 180 8.85 -17.60 -1.18
C SER A 180 7.85 -16.49 -1.48
N VAL A 181 8.21 -15.50 -2.32
CA VAL A 181 7.30 -14.40 -2.70
C VAL A 181 5.99 -14.94 -3.25
N GLY A 182 6.05 -15.93 -4.14
CA GLY A 182 4.85 -16.51 -4.73
C GLY A 182 3.94 -17.21 -3.72
N VAL A 183 4.51 -17.85 -2.70
CA VAL A 183 3.76 -18.58 -1.66
C VAL A 183 3.12 -17.61 -0.67
N ILE A 184 3.90 -16.65 -0.15
CA ILE A 184 3.43 -15.63 0.80
C ILE A 184 2.38 -14.74 0.13
N ALA A 185 2.65 -14.24 -1.08
CA ALA A 185 1.68 -13.42 -1.81
C ALA A 185 0.37 -14.17 -2.08
N SER A 186 0.44 -15.44 -2.49
CA SER A 186 -0.77 -16.22 -2.77
C SER A 186 -1.60 -16.45 -1.50
N ALA A 187 -0.95 -16.61 -0.34
CA ALA A 187 -1.64 -16.73 0.95
C ALA A 187 -2.34 -15.41 1.32
N MET A 188 -1.64 -14.28 1.21
CA MET A 188 -2.20 -12.95 1.47
C MET A 188 -3.38 -12.63 0.55
N ILE A 189 -3.19 -12.79 -0.77
CA ILE A 189 -4.21 -12.55 -1.80
C ILE A 189 -5.41 -13.48 -1.58
N GLY A 190 -5.15 -14.78 -1.34
CA GLY A 190 -6.20 -15.77 -1.11
C GLY A 190 -7.02 -15.48 0.14
N ALA A 191 -6.37 -15.04 1.23
CA ALA A 191 -7.05 -14.64 2.45
C ALA A 191 -7.92 -13.40 2.23
N ALA A 192 -7.40 -12.37 1.55
CA ALA A 192 -8.17 -11.18 1.18
C ALA A 192 -9.41 -11.54 0.34
N LEU A 193 -9.24 -12.33 -0.73
CA LEU A 193 -10.33 -12.80 -1.60
C LEU A 193 -11.33 -13.73 -0.90
N GLY A 194 -10.96 -14.34 0.22
CA GLY A 194 -11.88 -15.14 1.04
C GLY A 194 -12.97 -14.31 1.73
N ASN A 195 -12.81 -12.98 1.77
CA ASN A 195 -13.79 -12.07 2.35
C ASN A 195 -14.91 -11.72 1.36
N LYS A 196 -16.03 -11.24 1.90
CA LYS A 196 -17.20 -10.85 1.11
C LYS A 196 -16.86 -9.68 0.19
N ASN A 197 -17.39 -9.71 -1.04
CA ASN A 197 -17.36 -8.60 -2.01
C ASN A 197 -15.97 -7.96 -2.18
N THR A 198 -14.92 -8.78 -2.15
CA THR A 198 -13.53 -8.33 -2.28
C THR A 198 -12.96 -8.81 -3.60
N TYR A 199 -12.35 -7.91 -4.38
CA TYR A 199 -11.89 -8.20 -5.73
C TYR A 199 -10.40 -7.85 -5.91
N LEU A 200 -9.62 -8.81 -6.40
CA LEU A 200 -8.25 -8.57 -6.85
C LEU A 200 -8.29 -7.96 -8.25
N VAL A 201 -7.67 -6.80 -8.42
CA VAL A 201 -7.57 -6.10 -9.70
C VAL A 201 -6.12 -5.93 -10.14
N GLU A 202 -5.91 -5.82 -11.46
CA GLU A 202 -4.60 -5.46 -12.02
C GLU A 202 -4.27 -4.00 -11.66
N ARG A 203 -2.98 -3.68 -11.48
CA ARG A 203 -2.50 -2.33 -11.18
C ARG A 203 -2.96 -1.35 -12.25
N GLY A 204 -3.59 -0.24 -11.85
CA GLY A 204 -4.12 0.79 -12.73
C GLY A 204 -5.51 0.51 -13.27
N THR A 205 -6.17 -0.56 -12.80
CA THR A 205 -7.56 -0.85 -13.12
C THR A 205 -8.48 0.12 -12.39
N ALA A 206 -9.40 0.74 -13.12
CA ALA A 206 -10.47 1.57 -12.55
C ALA A 206 -11.45 0.73 -11.69
N CYS A 207 -12.08 1.38 -10.70
CA CYS A 207 -13.08 0.82 -9.81
C CYS A 207 -14.41 0.52 -10.55
N ASN A 208 -14.42 -0.57 -11.32
CA ASN A 208 -15.58 -1.04 -12.10
C ASN A 208 -16.36 -2.13 -11.34
N ILE A 209 -16.66 -1.88 -10.07
CA ILE A 209 -17.36 -2.80 -9.16
C ILE A 209 -18.67 -2.21 -8.65
N LEU A 210 -19.52 -3.04 -8.05
CA LEU A 210 -20.76 -2.58 -7.42
C LEU A 210 -20.46 -1.96 -6.05
N PRO A 211 -21.19 -0.89 -5.64
CA PRO A 211 -21.13 -0.38 -4.27
C PRO A 211 -21.34 -1.48 -3.22
N GLY A 212 -20.69 -1.33 -2.07
CA GLY A 212 -20.65 -2.35 -1.02
C GLY A 212 -19.51 -3.36 -1.20
N SER A 213 -18.40 -2.92 -1.83
CA SER A 213 -17.28 -3.78 -2.23
C SER A 213 -15.93 -3.15 -1.91
N VAL A 214 -14.91 -4.00 -1.88
CA VAL A 214 -13.50 -3.63 -1.72
C VAL A 214 -12.75 -4.13 -2.95
N ILE A 215 -11.89 -3.30 -3.53
CA ILE A 215 -10.89 -3.76 -4.50
C ILE A 215 -9.50 -3.65 -3.88
N PHE A 216 -8.58 -4.47 -4.38
CA PHE A 216 -7.19 -4.35 -4.01
C PHE A 216 -6.28 -4.76 -5.17
N SER A 217 -5.14 -4.09 -5.29
CA SER A 217 -4.05 -4.53 -6.15
C SER A 217 -2.93 -5.12 -5.30
N ALA A 218 -2.18 -6.05 -5.90
CA ALA A 218 -1.09 -6.75 -5.23
C ALA A 218 0.20 -6.61 -6.04
N THR A 219 1.27 -6.16 -5.40
CA THR A 219 2.55 -5.88 -6.04
C THR A 219 3.68 -6.58 -5.29
N ALA A 220 4.62 -7.18 -6.02
CA ALA A 220 5.93 -7.48 -5.47
C ALA A 220 6.90 -6.37 -5.88
N LEU A 221 7.60 -5.79 -4.91
CA LEU A 221 8.72 -4.88 -5.12
C LEU A 221 10.02 -5.65 -4.87
N MET A 222 10.74 -5.94 -5.95
CA MET A 222 11.88 -6.85 -5.92
C MET A 222 13.01 -6.31 -6.79
N ASN A 223 14.18 -6.09 -6.18
CA ASN A 223 15.34 -5.52 -6.88
C ASN A 223 14.99 -4.26 -7.70
N GLY A 224 14.18 -3.37 -7.13
CA GLY A 224 13.69 -2.14 -7.78
C GLY A 224 12.61 -2.33 -8.85
N ASN A 225 12.19 -3.57 -9.15
CA ASN A 225 11.13 -3.85 -10.12
C ASN A 225 9.79 -3.97 -9.41
N VAL A 226 8.78 -3.35 -10.02
CA VAL A 226 7.37 -3.48 -9.63
C VAL A 226 6.75 -4.58 -10.47
N ILE A 227 6.28 -5.64 -9.81
CA ILE A 227 5.64 -6.79 -10.47
C ILE A 227 4.19 -6.85 -9.99
N ASP A 228 3.25 -6.68 -10.91
CA ASP A 228 1.82 -6.89 -10.64
C ASP A 228 1.55 -8.39 -10.42
N LEU A 229 1.09 -8.73 -9.22
CA LEU A 229 0.82 -10.09 -8.79
C LEU A 229 -0.58 -10.56 -9.15
N ALA A 230 -1.50 -9.67 -9.56
CA ALA A 230 -2.83 -10.06 -10.02
C ALA A 230 -2.75 -10.98 -11.24
N VAL A 231 -1.92 -10.61 -12.22
CA VAL A 231 -1.71 -11.37 -13.47
C VAL A 231 -1.24 -12.81 -13.21
N PRO A 232 -0.13 -13.08 -12.49
CA PRO A 232 0.31 -14.45 -12.22
C PRO A 232 -0.65 -15.20 -11.29
N PHE A 233 -1.28 -14.53 -10.32
CA PHE A 233 -2.24 -15.17 -9.41
C PHE A 233 -3.48 -15.67 -10.16
N GLN A 234 -4.10 -14.83 -10.99
CA GLN A 234 -5.25 -15.20 -11.81
C GLN A 234 -4.92 -16.35 -12.77
N ASN A 235 -3.74 -16.30 -13.39
CA ASN A 235 -3.28 -17.36 -14.30
C ASN A 235 -3.09 -18.72 -13.60
N LYS A 236 -2.57 -18.73 -12.37
CA LYS A 236 -2.31 -19.98 -11.61
C LYS A 236 -3.57 -20.57 -10.99
N THR A 237 -4.44 -19.73 -10.44
CA THR A 237 -5.60 -20.20 -9.68
C THR A 237 -6.78 -20.56 -10.56
N ARG A 238 -6.97 -19.85 -11.69
CA ARG A 238 -8.14 -19.99 -12.58
C ARG A 238 -9.49 -19.91 -11.84
N ILE A 239 -9.53 -19.35 -10.63
CA ILE A 239 -10.74 -19.25 -9.79
C ILE A 239 -11.74 -18.23 -10.38
N LEU A 240 -11.28 -17.35 -11.28
CA LEU A 240 -12.04 -16.21 -11.79
C LEU A 240 -12.11 -16.12 -13.33
N ARG A 241 -12.01 -17.25 -14.06
CA ARG A 241 -12.25 -17.30 -15.52
C ARG A 241 -13.50 -18.09 -15.87
#